data_AF-A0A1X7SWE1-F1
#
_entry.id   AF-A0A1X7SWE1-F1
#
_cell.length_a   1.000
_cell.length_b   1.000
_cell.length_c   1.000
_cell.angle_alpha   90.00
_cell.angle_beta   90.00
_cell.angle_gamma   90.00
#
_symmetry.space_group_name_H-M   'P 1'
#
loop_
_entity.id
_entity.type
_entity.pdbx_description
1 polymer ?
#
loop_
_entity_poly.entity_id
_entity_poly.type
_entity_poly.pdbx_seq_one_letter_code
_entity_poly.pdbx_strand_id
1 'polypeptide(L)'
;MAADPKEDISLYLIPPDTPVNKLDCTEAFKGLTDKEKLYAHHFGRACWEGGLICLLQTSPESPGIFLLLGELFRGQSLEALKELANGCGLSDNEYKSFLAYSAAFYSNFGNYKSFGDTKFIPDLPREKLEKLITSSQCYRDNKERISFLWSSVADGMFSLHPPAVRQLAFPPDGITTYYSGNCGKEDAEIIKEFMLNKDLSPYNTRLFKNEDGTYELR
;
A
#
# COMPACT_ATOMS: atom_id res chain seq x y z
N MET A 1 17.27 6.92 10.56
CA MET A 1 18.70 7.01 10.21
C MET A 1 18.76 7.15 8.71
N ALA A 2 19.43 8.20 8.22
CA ALA A 2 19.58 8.43 6.78
C ALA A 2 20.40 7.30 6.15
N ALA A 3 20.00 6.85 4.96
CA ALA A 3 20.74 5.87 4.17
C ALA A 3 22.19 6.34 3.93
N ASP A 4 23.13 5.41 3.97
CA ASP A 4 24.53 5.62 3.60
C ASP A 4 24.60 6.20 2.17
N PRO A 5 25.35 7.28 1.88
CA PRO A 5 25.39 7.95 0.56
C PRO A 5 25.80 7.10 -0.66
N LYS A 6 25.96 5.78 -0.51
CA LYS A 6 26.40 4.83 -1.54
C LYS A 6 25.39 3.72 -1.84
N GLU A 7 24.24 3.68 -1.20
CA GLU A 7 23.23 2.67 -1.50
C GLU A 7 22.38 3.08 -2.71
N ASP A 8 22.48 2.31 -3.80
CA ASP A 8 21.58 2.46 -4.95
C ASP A 8 20.17 2.02 -4.54
N ILE A 9 19.28 2.99 -4.39
CA ILE A 9 17.88 2.76 -4.02
C ILE A 9 16.93 2.75 -5.22
N SER A 10 17.44 2.83 -6.45
CA SER A 10 16.61 2.93 -7.66
C SER A 10 15.57 1.81 -7.79
N LEU A 11 15.92 0.60 -7.32
CA LEU A 11 15.02 -0.56 -7.26
C LEU A 11 13.75 -0.29 -6.42
N TYR A 12 13.85 0.56 -5.39
CA TYR A 12 12.79 0.88 -4.45
C TYR A 12 12.04 2.17 -4.80
N LEU A 13 12.28 2.72 -5.99
CA LEU A 13 11.57 3.89 -6.48
C LEU A 13 10.60 3.50 -7.61
N ILE A 14 9.63 4.39 -7.86
CA ILE A 14 8.76 4.34 -9.04
C ILE A 14 9.15 5.51 -9.94
N PRO A 15 9.70 5.25 -11.14
CA PRO A 15 10.07 6.32 -12.06
C PRO A 15 8.87 7.21 -12.41
N PRO A 16 9.01 8.54 -12.40
CA PRO A 16 7.91 9.45 -12.67
C PRO A 16 7.45 9.43 -14.14
N ASP A 17 8.19 8.78 -15.03
CA ASP A 17 7.87 8.50 -16.43
C ASP A 17 7.32 7.09 -16.66
N THR A 18 7.01 6.34 -15.60
CA THR A 18 6.36 5.02 -15.69
C THR A 18 5.12 5.08 -16.58
N PRO A 19 5.01 4.23 -17.61
CA PRO A 19 3.86 4.23 -18.52
C PRO A 19 2.55 3.93 -17.79
N VAL A 20 1.54 4.78 -18.03
CA VAL A 20 0.17 4.56 -17.56
C VAL A 20 -0.71 4.31 -18.77
N ASN A 21 -1.32 3.12 -18.81
CA ASN A 21 -2.21 2.71 -19.89
C ASN A 21 -3.65 2.63 -19.37
N LYS A 22 -4.58 3.29 -20.08
CA LYS A 22 -6.00 3.20 -19.77
C LYS A 22 -6.56 1.91 -20.38
N LEU A 23 -7.13 1.04 -19.54
CA LEU A 23 -7.91 -0.08 -20.02
C LEU A 23 -9.18 0.44 -20.72
N ASP A 24 -9.29 0.22 -22.03
CA ASP A 24 -10.49 0.58 -22.77
C ASP A 24 -11.46 -0.60 -22.81
N CYS A 25 -12.59 -0.42 -22.13
CA CYS A 25 -13.70 -1.37 -22.11
C CYS A 25 -14.98 -0.78 -22.71
N THR A 26 -14.89 0.34 -23.45
CA THR A 26 -16.05 1.11 -23.92
C THR A 26 -16.99 0.29 -24.80
N GLU A 27 -16.46 -0.35 -25.84
CA GLU A 27 -17.28 -1.14 -26.78
C GLU A 27 -17.80 -2.43 -26.14
N ALA A 28 -16.98 -3.10 -25.32
CA ALA A 28 -17.40 -4.27 -24.56
C ALA A 28 -18.58 -3.94 -23.61
N PHE A 29 -18.50 -2.81 -22.90
CA PHE A 29 -19.57 -2.39 -21.98
C PHE A 29 -20.84 -1.93 -22.71
N LYS A 30 -20.71 -1.28 -23.88
CA LYS A 30 -21.87 -0.92 -24.73
C LYS A 30 -22.66 -2.15 -25.19
N GLY A 31 -21.96 -3.25 -25.48
CA GLY A 31 -22.57 -4.51 -25.92
C GLY A 31 -23.40 -5.24 -24.86
N LEU A 32 -23.30 -4.84 -23.59
CA LEU A 32 -24.07 -5.44 -22.50
C LEU A 32 -25.54 -4.98 -22.52
N THR A 33 -26.45 -5.91 -22.24
CA THR A 33 -27.84 -5.62 -21.89
C THR A 33 -27.92 -4.84 -20.56
N ASP A 34 -29.06 -4.21 -20.28
CA ASP A 34 -29.25 -3.48 -19.02
C ASP A 34 -29.11 -4.38 -17.78
N LYS A 35 -29.54 -5.65 -17.88
CA LYS A 35 -29.37 -6.65 -16.81
C LYS A 35 -27.89 -7.00 -16.59
N GLU A 36 -27.13 -7.18 -17.67
CA GLU A 36 -25.69 -7.48 -17.58
C GLU A 36 -24.89 -6.27 -17.07
N LYS A 37 -25.28 -5.04 -17.42
CA LYS A 37 -24.69 -3.82 -16.85
C LYS A 37 -24.91 -3.72 -15.34
N LEU A 38 -26.12 -4.02 -14.87
CA LEU A 38 -26.42 -4.07 -13.44
C LEU A 38 -25.61 -5.16 -12.73
N TYR A 39 -25.50 -6.35 -13.33
CA TYR A 39 -24.66 -7.43 -12.82
C TYR A 39 -23.20 -6.99 -12.72
N ALA A 40 -22.63 -6.46 -13.81
CA ALA A 40 -21.25 -5.98 -13.86
C ALA A 40 -20.99 -4.85 -12.86
N HIS A 41 -21.95 -3.94 -12.65
CA HIS A 41 -21.87 -2.89 -11.63
C HIS A 41 -21.73 -3.48 -10.23
N HIS A 42 -22.65 -4.36 -9.82
CA HIS A 42 -22.63 -4.92 -8.46
C HIS A 42 -21.44 -5.87 -8.25
N PHE A 43 -21.09 -6.68 -9.26
CA PHE A 43 -19.92 -7.52 -9.23
C PHE A 43 -18.63 -6.70 -9.11
N GLY A 44 -18.49 -5.66 -9.92
CA GLY A 44 -17.35 -4.74 -9.86
C GLY A 44 -17.23 -4.06 -8.50
N ARG A 45 -18.34 -3.61 -7.89
CA ARG A 45 -18.33 -3.09 -6.52
C ARG A 45 -17.82 -4.13 -5.51
N ALA A 46 -18.32 -5.36 -5.59
CA ALA A 46 -17.85 -6.43 -4.71
C ALA A 46 -16.34 -6.71 -4.89
N CYS A 47 -15.82 -6.68 -6.11
CA CYS A 47 -14.39 -6.82 -6.38
C CYS A 47 -13.57 -5.68 -5.77
N TRP A 48 -14.00 -4.42 -5.92
CA TRP A 48 -13.28 -3.27 -5.36
C TRP A 48 -13.28 -3.24 -3.84
N GLU A 49 -14.43 -3.56 -3.22
CA GLU A 49 -14.53 -3.69 -1.75
C GLU A 49 -13.65 -4.84 -1.25
N GLY A 50 -13.70 -6.01 -1.92
CA GLY A 50 -12.86 -7.16 -1.59
C GLY A 50 -11.37 -6.89 -1.79
N GLY A 51 -10.99 -6.09 -2.78
CA GLY A 51 -9.60 -5.70 -3.03
C GLY A 51 -8.95 -4.93 -1.88
N LEU A 52 -9.74 -4.24 -1.05
CA LEU A 52 -9.23 -3.57 0.15
C LEU A 52 -8.60 -4.53 1.15
N ILE A 53 -8.96 -5.82 1.12
CA ILE A 53 -8.33 -6.87 1.94
C ILE A 53 -6.83 -6.98 1.59
N CYS A 54 -6.44 -6.77 0.33
CA CYS A 54 -5.05 -6.84 -0.11
C CYS A 54 -4.16 -5.82 0.61
N LEU A 55 -4.70 -4.67 1.03
CA LEU A 55 -3.96 -3.70 1.85
C LEU A 55 -3.50 -4.34 3.16
N LEU A 56 -4.37 -5.13 3.81
CA LEU A 56 -4.08 -5.84 5.05
C LEU A 56 -3.18 -7.06 4.82
N GLN A 57 -3.15 -7.61 3.62
CA GLN A 57 -2.32 -8.75 3.21
C GLN A 57 -0.94 -8.35 2.65
N THR A 58 -0.68 -7.05 2.51
CA THR A 58 0.60 -6.55 1.96
C THR A 58 1.56 -6.09 3.05
N SER A 59 1.19 -5.07 3.83
CA SER A 59 2.05 -4.52 4.88
C SER A 59 1.24 -3.88 6.01
N PRO A 60 1.78 -3.79 7.23
CA PRO A 60 1.09 -3.16 8.36
C PRO A 60 0.68 -1.70 8.08
N GLU A 61 1.48 -0.97 7.31
CA GLU A 61 1.25 0.45 7.02
C GLU A 61 0.29 0.70 5.84
N SER A 62 0.12 -0.28 4.92
CA SER A 62 -0.67 -0.09 3.68
C SER A 62 -2.09 0.44 3.91
N PRO A 63 -2.89 -0.08 4.87
CA PRO A 63 -4.22 0.48 5.13
C PRO A 63 -4.20 1.96 5.52
N GLY A 64 -3.24 2.38 6.34
CA GLY A 64 -3.11 3.77 6.76
C GLY A 64 -2.66 4.68 5.61
N ILE A 65 -1.78 4.19 4.74
CA ILE A 65 -1.36 4.91 3.52
C ILE A 65 -2.55 5.11 2.60
N PHE A 66 -3.35 4.07 2.37
CA PHE A 66 -4.56 4.16 1.54
C PHE A 66 -5.52 5.25 2.06
N LEU A 67 -5.76 5.26 3.38
CA LEU A 67 -6.62 6.26 4.01
C LEU A 67 -6.03 7.66 3.86
N LEU A 68 -4.75 7.87 4.17
CA LEU A 68 -4.08 9.17 4.08
C LEU A 68 -4.13 9.74 2.66
N LEU A 69 -3.75 8.96 1.65
CA LEU A 69 -3.82 9.36 0.24
C LEU A 69 -5.27 9.64 -0.17
N GLY A 70 -6.21 8.81 0.28
CA GLY A 70 -7.64 8.98 0.02
C GLY A 70 -8.20 10.28 0.62
N GLU A 71 -7.77 10.70 1.82
CA GLU A 71 -8.17 12.00 2.37
C GLU A 71 -7.55 13.15 1.58
N LEU A 72 -6.27 13.03 1.20
CA LEU A 72 -5.57 14.07 0.45
C LEU A 72 -6.20 14.32 -0.92
N PHE A 73 -6.41 13.27 -1.71
CA PHE A 73 -6.94 13.39 -3.07
C PHE A 73 -8.45 13.64 -3.14
N ARG A 74 -9.21 13.35 -2.07
CA ARG A 74 -10.63 13.74 -1.99
C ARG A 74 -10.80 15.18 -1.49
N GLY A 75 -9.87 15.67 -0.68
CA GLY A 75 -9.95 17.01 -0.09
C GLY A 75 -9.79 18.14 -1.11
N GLN A 76 -9.04 17.93 -2.19
CA GLN A 76 -8.77 18.93 -3.23
C GLN A 76 -8.53 18.29 -4.60
N SER A 77 -8.71 19.05 -5.69
CA SER A 77 -8.35 18.60 -7.04
C SER A 77 -6.84 18.47 -7.21
N LEU A 78 -6.40 17.74 -8.24
CA LEU A 78 -4.97 17.58 -8.55
C LEU A 78 -4.31 18.92 -8.89
N GLU A 79 -5.02 19.82 -9.56
CA GLU A 79 -4.53 21.16 -9.89
C GLU A 79 -4.29 21.99 -8.63
N ALA A 80 -5.26 22.03 -7.72
CA ALA A 80 -5.13 22.75 -6.45
C ALA A 80 -4.04 22.13 -5.56
N LEU A 81 -3.91 20.80 -5.55
CA LEU A 81 -2.86 20.10 -4.81
C LEU A 81 -1.47 20.40 -5.40
N LYS A 82 -1.34 20.53 -6.73
CA LYS A 82 -0.11 20.93 -7.40
C LYS A 82 0.30 22.37 -7.04
N GLU A 83 -0.63 23.30 -7.06
CA GLU A 83 -0.38 24.69 -6.65
C GLU A 83 0.09 24.76 -5.19
N LEU A 84 -0.56 23.99 -4.31
CA LEU A 84 -0.16 23.87 -2.91
C LEU A 84 1.25 23.27 -2.74
N ALA A 85 1.56 22.21 -3.50
CA ALA A 85 2.88 21.58 -3.51
C ALA A 85 3.99 22.55 -3.91
N ASN A 86 3.75 23.36 -4.94
CA ASN A 86 4.67 24.42 -5.35
C ASN A 86 4.88 25.45 -4.23
N GLY A 87 3.81 25.89 -3.57
CA GLY A 87 3.89 26.77 -2.40
C GLY A 87 4.62 26.15 -1.20
N CYS A 88 4.62 24.82 -1.11
CA CYS A 88 5.36 24.06 -0.11
C CYS A 88 6.85 23.88 -0.47
N GLY A 89 7.26 24.20 -1.70
CA GLY A 89 8.65 24.08 -2.19
C GLY A 89 8.97 22.74 -2.84
N LEU A 90 7.96 21.98 -3.26
CA LEU A 90 8.16 20.83 -4.15
C LEU A 90 8.42 21.35 -5.57
N SER A 91 9.40 20.76 -6.22
CA SER A 91 9.61 20.90 -7.66
C SER A 91 8.55 20.12 -8.44
N ASP A 92 8.40 20.44 -9.73
CA ASP A 92 7.52 19.67 -10.63
C ASP A 92 7.90 18.17 -10.66
N ASN A 93 9.20 17.85 -10.58
CA ASN A 93 9.66 16.46 -10.57
C ASN A 93 9.28 15.75 -9.26
N GLU A 94 9.52 16.38 -8.10
CA GLU A 94 9.13 15.79 -6.79
C GLU A 94 7.61 15.57 -6.70
N TYR A 95 6.81 16.52 -7.20
CA TYR A 95 5.36 16.36 -7.27
C TYR A 95 4.95 15.22 -8.21
N LYS A 96 5.60 15.10 -9.38
CA LYS A 96 5.37 13.99 -10.31
C LYS A 96 5.77 12.64 -9.70
N SER A 97 6.88 12.57 -8.99
CA SER A 97 7.32 11.38 -8.24
C SER A 97 6.32 10.99 -7.15
N PHE A 98 5.73 11.97 -6.44
CA PHE A 98 4.66 11.71 -5.48
C PHE A 98 3.39 11.13 -6.14
N LEU A 99 3.00 11.66 -7.31
CA LEU A 99 1.88 11.10 -8.08
C LEU A 99 2.18 9.68 -8.59
N ALA A 100 3.41 9.43 -9.05
CA ALA A 100 3.84 8.11 -9.49
C ALA A 100 3.82 7.08 -8.35
N TYR A 101 4.32 7.45 -7.16
CA TYR A 101 4.20 6.64 -5.94
C TYR A 101 2.73 6.33 -5.62
N SER A 102 1.87 7.36 -5.62
CA SER A 102 0.46 7.20 -5.27
C SER A 102 -0.30 6.31 -6.27
N ALA A 103 -0.04 6.48 -7.56
CA ALA A 103 -0.63 5.65 -8.62
C ALA A 103 -0.15 4.19 -8.50
N ALA A 104 1.15 3.98 -8.27
CA ALA A 104 1.70 2.64 -8.05
C ALA A 104 1.10 1.99 -6.80
N PHE A 105 0.96 2.73 -5.70
CA PHE A 105 0.32 2.26 -4.47
C PHE A 105 -1.10 1.76 -4.72
N TYR A 106 -1.94 2.55 -5.40
CA TYR A 106 -3.30 2.13 -5.72
C TYR A 106 -3.34 0.94 -6.68
N SER A 107 -2.42 0.87 -7.65
CA SER A 107 -2.36 -0.26 -8.60
C SER A 107 -1.94 -1.58 -7.96
N ASN A 108 -1.13 -1.54 -6.90
CA ASN A 108 -0.63 -2.72 -6.20
C ASN A 108 -1.41 -3.08 -4.93
N PHE A 109 -2.40 -2.25 -4.53
CA PHE A 109 -3.07 -2.37 -3.22
C PHE A 109 -2.08 -2.44 -2.04
N GLY A 110 -1.01 -1.64 -2.10
CA GLY A 110 0.01 -1.59 -1.06
C GLY A 110 1.32 -1.00 -1.54
N ASN A 111 2.28 -0.85 -0.63
CA ASN A 111 3.60 -0.25 -0.90
C ASN A 111 4.69 -1.27 -1.30
N TYR A 112 4.28 -2.42 -1.86
CA TYR A 112 5.16 -3.44 -2.44
C TYR A 112 4.70 -3.76 -3.86
N LYS A 113 5.66 -3.96 -4.77
CA LYS A 113 5.38 -4.29 -6.17
C LYS A 113 4.79 -5.70 -6.24
N SER A 114 3.57 -5.82 -6.77
CA SER A 114 2.91 -7.11 -7.02
C SER A 114 3.72 -8.03 -7.95
N PHE A 115 4.53 -7.44 -8.82
CA PHE A 115 5.53 -8.15 -9.59
C PHE A 115 6.92 -7.90 -9.00
N GLY A 116 7.43 -8.89 -8.25
CA GLY A 116 8.77 -8.88 -7.67
C GLY A 116 8.83 -8.64 -6.16
N ASP A 117 7.69 -8.50 -5.48
CA ASP A 117 7.55 -8.48 -4.02
C ASP A 117 8.49 -7.50 -3.31
N THR A 118 8.87 -6.42 -4.01
CA THR A 118 9.87 -5.45 -3.55
C THR A 118 9.18 -4.18 -3.10
N LYS A 119 9.59 -3.64 -1.95
CA LYS A 119 9.06 -2.37 -1.43
C LYS A 119 9.31 -1.23 -2.41
N PHE A 120 8.43 -0.24 -2.42
CA PHE A 120 8.74 1.05 -3.04
C PHE A 120 8.35 2.21 -2.11
N ILE A 121 9.14 3.29 -2.18
CA ILE A 121 8.99 4.47 -1.33
C ILE A 121 8.78 5.73 -2.19
N PRO A 122 8.23 6.82 -1.63
CA PRO A 122 8.13 8.08 -2.34
C PRO A 122 9.52 8.66 -2.68
N ASP A 123 9.73 9.02 -3.93
CA ASP A 123 10.96 9.67 -4.41
C ASP A 123 10.88 11.21 -4.25
N LEU A 124 10.84 11.65 -2.99
CA LEU A 124 10.92 13.05 -2.57
C LEU A 124 11.31 13.14 -1.09
N PRO A 125 11.80 14.29 -0.59
CA PRO A 125 12.08 14.45 0.83
C PRO A 125 10.82 14.29 1.69
N ARG A 126 10.90 13.49 2.75
CA ARG A 126 9.80 13.22 3.69
C ARG A 126 9.20 14.50 4.25
N GLU A 127 10.05 15.45 4.59
CA GLU A 127 9.71 16.73 5.22
C GLU A 127 8.89 17.61 4.27
N LYS A 128 9.15 17.52 2.97
CA LYS A 128 8.35 18.21 1.95
C LYS A 128 6.98 17.57 1.80
N LEU A 129 6.89 16.24 1.82
CA LEU A 129 5.58 15.56 1.80
C LEU A 129 4.78 15.86 3.07
N GLU A 130 5.43 15.86 4.24
CA GLU A 130 4.80 16.27 5.51
C GLU A 130 4.25 17.68 5.44
N LYS A 131 5.03 18.62 4.88
CA LYS A 131 4.59 20.01 4.70
C LYS A 131 3.39 20.11 3.75
N LEU A 132 3.38 19.37 2.66
CA LEU A 132 2.23 19.29 1.74
C LEU A 132 0.98 18.78 2.48
N ILE A 133 1.11 17.67 3.21
CA ILE A 133 0.00 17.07 3.97
C ILE A 133 -0.54 18.04 5.01
N THR A 134 0.33 18.65 5.82
CA THR A 134 -0.07 19.58 6.89
C THR A 134 -0.61 20.92 6.37
N SER A 135 -0.38 21.25 5.09
CA SER A 135 -0.94 22.45 4.44
C SER A 135 -2.24 22.18 3.66
N SER A 136 -2.64 20.91 3.53
CA SER A 136 -3.78 20.49 2.70
C SER A 136 -5.14 20.85 3.30
N GLN A 137 -6.19 20.83 2.46
CA GLN A 137 -7.57 21.01 2.91
C GLN A 137 -7.99 19.93 3.91
N CYS A 138 -7.66 18.65 3.67
CA CYS A 138 -8.05 17.58 4.59
C CYS A 138 -7.42 17.74 5.98
N TYR A 139 -6.21 18.31 6.07
CA TYR A 139 -5.59 18.63 7.35
C TYR A 139 -6.30 19.78 8.07
N ARG A 140 -6.76 20.80 7.34
CA ARG A 140 -7.59 21.87 7.91
C ARG A 140 -8.94 21.36 8.39
N ASP A 141 -9.54 20.41 7.66
CA ASP A 141 -10.86 19.86 7.99
C ASP A 141 -10.83 18.90 9.18
N ASN A 142 -9.76 18.11 9.32
CA ASN A 142 -9.61 17.16 10.43
C ASN A 142 -8.14 16.93 10.82
N LYS A 143 -7.59 17.91 11.53
CA LYS A 143 -6.19 17.91 11.96
C LYS A 143 -5.80 16.65 12.73
N GLU A 144 -6.60 16.25 13.72
CA GLU A 144 -6.30 15.10 14.58
C GLU A 144 -6.19 13.81 13.78
N ARG A 145 -7.14 13.55 12.87
CA ARG A 145 -7.16 12.35 12.03
C ARG A 145 -5.97 12.32 11.09
N ILE A 146 -5.66 13.41 10.39
CA ILE A 146 -4.55 13.44 9.44
C ILE A 146 -3.20 13.35 10.15
N SER A 147 -3.05 14.02 11.31
CA SER A 147 -1.86 13.87 12.14
C SER A 147 -1.65 12.42 12.61
N PHE A 148 -2.73 11.74 13.05
CA PHE A 148 -2.66 10.33 13.44
C PHE A 148 -2.29 9.42 12.27
N LEU A 149 -2.91 9.61 11.10
CA LEU A 149 -2.61 8.82 9.90
C LEU A 149 -1.14 9.01 9.49
N TRP A 150 -0.67 10.25 9.38
CA TRP A 150 0.72 10.55 9.02
C TRP A 150 1.71 9.94 10.01
N SER A 151 1.53 10.14 11.32
CA SER A 151 2.45 9.60 12.33
C SER A 151 2.48 8.07 12.33
N SER A 152 1.37 7.43 11.98
CA SER A 152 1.28 5.96 11.93
C SER A 152 1.99 5.34 10.72
N VAL A 153 2.13 6.09 9.61
CA VAL A 153 2.63 5.50 8.35
C VAL A 153 3.89 6.15 7.81
N ALA A 154 4.28 7.34 8.24
CA ALA A 154 5.41 8.07 7.64
C ALA A 154 6.73 7.27 7.71
N ASP A 155 7.00 6.59 8.82
CA ASP A 155 8.20 5.75 8.95
C ASP A 155 8.13 4.55 7.99
N GLY A 156 7.01 3.82 7.97
CA GLY A 156 6.81 2.69 7.07
C GLY A 156 6.82 3.08 5.59
N MET A 157 6.30 4.26 5.26
CA MET A 157 6.23 4.78 3.89
C MET A 157 7.62 5.09 3.31
N PHE A 158 8.58 5.53 4.14
CA PHE A 158 9.91 5.97 3.69
C PHE A 158 11.05 5.02 4.08
N SER A 159 10.83 4.07 4.99
CA SER A 159 11.92 3.22 5.49
C SER A 159 12.26 2.07 4.55
N LEU A 160 13.56 1.92 4.27
CA LEU A 160 14.20 0.74 3.70
C LEU A 160 15.04 -0.03 4.74
N HIS A 161 14.86 0.27 6.03
CA HIS A 161 15.58 -0.36 7.13
C HIS A 161 14.64 -0.91 8.22
N PRO A 162 14.97 -2.07 8.83
CA PRO A 162 16.10 -2.95 8.50
C PRO A 162 15.95 -3.59 7.09
N PRO A 163 16.99 -4.19 6.49
CA PRO A 163 16.93 -4.74 5.12
C PRO A 163 15.76 -5.69 4.86
N ALA A 164 15.26 -6.38 5.88
CA ALA A 164 14.06 -7.23 5.81
C ALA A 164 12.81 -6.47 5.31
N VAL A 165 12.67 -5.16 5.54
CA VAL A 165 11.50 -4.41 5.05
C VAL A 165 11.55 -4.15 3.54
N ARG A 166 12.59 -4.59 2.83
CA ARG A 166 12.75 -4.32 1.40
C ARG A 166 12.00 -5.30 0.52
N GLN A 167 11.57 -6.44 1.06
CA GLN A 167 10.88 -7.48 0.30
C GLN A 167 9.85 -8.23 1.13
N LEU A 168 8.84 -8.79 0.46
CA LEU A 168 7.91 -9.71 1.11
C LEU A 168 8.55 -11.10 1.21
N ALA A 169 8.70 -11.60 2.43
CA ALA A 169 9.14 -12.96 2.73
C ALA A 169 8.89 -13.28 4.21
N PHE A 170 9.20 -14.50 4.63
CA PHE A 170 9.28 -14.79 6.06
C PHE A 170 10.43 -14.03 6.73
N PRO A 171 10.28 -13.60 7.99
CA PRO A 171 11.42 -13.20 8.80
C PRO A 171 12.49 -14.31 8.87
N PRO A 172 13.80 -13.96 8.92
CA PRO A 172 14.36 -12.61 8.92
C PRO A 172 14.58 -12.02 7.52
N ASP A 173 14.26 -12.76 6.46
CA ASP A 173 14.59 -12.39 5.07
C ASP A 173 13.67 -11.29 4.52
N GLY A 174 12.46 -11.16 5.06
CA GLY A 174 11.48 -10.18 4.59
C GLY A 174 10.42 -9.85 5.64
N ILE A 175 9.34 -9.23 5.18
CA ILE A 175 8.11 -9.08 5.97
C ILE A 175 6.92 -9.78 5.32
N THR A 176 5.91 -10.12 6.12
CA THR A 176 4.63 -10.64 5.65
C THR A 176 3.55 -10.29 6.66
N THR A 177 2.31 -10.14 6.20
CA THR A 177 1.14 -9.98 7.07
C THR A 177 0.17 -11.16 6.98
N TYR A 178 0.55 -12.22 6.25
CA TYR A 178 -0.09 -13.54 6.33
C TYR A 178 0.25 -14.26 7.63
N TYR A 179 1.38 -13.90 8.22
CA TYR A 179 1.88 -14.43 9.48
C TYR A 179 2.15 -13.27 10.45
N SER A 180 1.96 -13.47 11.75
CA SER A 180 2.42 -12.49 12.74
C SER A 180 3.96 -12.37 12.71
N GLY A 181 4.50 -11.21 13.09
CA GLY A 181 5.93 -10.90 12.93
C GLY A 181 6.91 -11.79 13.72
N ASN A 182 6.40 -12.63 14.61
CA ASN A 182 7.14 -13.63 15.39
C ASN A 182 7.04 -15.06 14.81
N CYS A 183 6.41 -15.23 13.64
CA CYS A 183 6.34 -16.51 12.93
C CYS A 183 7.53 -16.70 11.99
N GLY A 184 8.15 -17.89 12.04
CA GLY A 184 9.13 -18.37 11.09
C GLY A 184 8.57 -19.37 10.08
N LYS A 185 9.44 -19.90 9.22
CA LYS A 185 9.06 -20.95 8.25
C LYS A 185 8.65 -22.25 8.96
N GLU A 186 9.25 -22.51 10.11
CA GLU A 186 8.98 -23.69 10.95
C GLU A 186 7.54 -23.65 11.48
N ASP A 187 7.06 -22.48 11.89
CA ASP A 187 5.69 -22.29 12.36
C ASP A 187 4.67 -22.55 11.23
N ALA A 188 5.00 -22.12 10.01
CA ALA A 188 4.16 -22.36 8.83
C ALA A 188 4.07 -23.86 8.48
N GLU A 189 5.16 -24.61 8.57
CA GLU A 189 5.14 -26.07 8.31
C GLU A 189 4.34 -26.83 9.37
N ILE A 190 4.46 -26.47 10.66
CA ILE A 190 3.65 -27.07 11.74
C ILE A 190 2.15 -26.90 11.45
N ILE A 191 1.75 -25.68 11.09
CA ILE A 191 0.34 -25.37 10.86
C ILE A 191 -0.17 -25.98 9.56
N LYS A 192 0.66 -26.06 8.52
CA LYS A 192 0.32 -26.78 7.29
C LYS A 192 0.02 -28.24 7.55
N GLU A 193 0.81 -28.95 8.36
CA GLU A 193 0.51 -30.33 8.75
C GLU A 193 -0.80 -30.44 9.54
N PHE A 194 -1.04 -29.51 10.48
CA PHE A 194 -2.31 -29.45 11.21
C PHE A 194 -3.51 -29.27 10.26
N MET A 195 -3.42 -28.33 9.32
CA MET A 195 -4.50 -28.04 8.38
C MET A 195 -4.79 -29.22 7.46
N LEU A 196 -3.76 -29.89 6.94
CA LEU A 196 -3.91 -31.12 6.15
C LEU A 196 -4.66 -32.22 6.92
N ASN A 197 -4.28 -32.45 8.18
CA ASN A 197 -4.92 -33.44 9.04
C ASN A 197 -6.37 -33.09 9.42
N LYS A 198 -6.75 -31.81 9.31
CA LYS A 198 -8.10 -31.31 9.57
C LYS A 198 -8.94 -31.08 8.32
N ASP A 199 -8.41 -31.41 7.15
CA ASP A 199 -9.03 -31.10 5.84
C ASP A 199 -9.39 -29.62 5.71
N LEU A 200 -8.50 -28.74 6.20
CA LEU A 200 -8.64 -27.29 6.16
C LEU A 200 -7.77 -26.70 5.04
N SER A 201 -8.40 -25.89 4.20
CA SER A 201 -7.71 -25.18 3.13
C SER A 201 -6.98 -23.93 3.65
N PRO A 202 -5.73 -23.65 3.22
CA PRO A 202 -5.00 -22.45 3.65
C PRO A 202 -5.45 -21.16 2.95
N TYR A 203 -6.21 -21.26 1.84
CA TYR A 203 -6.45 -20.12 0.95
C TYR A 203 -7.12 -18.90 1.58
N ASN A 204 -7.95 -19.10 2.59
CA ASN A 204 -8.69 -18.04 3.27
C ASN A 204 -8.25 -17.86 4.73
N THR A 205 -6.99 -18.18 5.04
CA THR A 205 -6.47 -18.16 6.41
C THR A 205 -5.21 -17.31 6.56
N ARG A 206 -4.96 -16.86 7.79
CA ARG A 206 -3.72 -16.25 8.27
C ARG A 206 -3.33 -16.84 9.62
N LEU A 207 -2.03 -16.84 9.92
CA LEU A 207 -1.48 -17.44 11.13
C LEU A 207 -0.95 -16.39 12.09
N PHE A 208 -1.41 -16.44 13.34
CA PHE A 208 -0.91 -15.60 14.43
C PHE A 208 -0.34 -16.49 15.52
N LYS A 209 0.85 -16.14 16.02
CA LYS A 209 1.51 -16.82 17.14
C LYS A 209 1.47 -15.92 18.37
N ASN A 210 0.84 -16.40 19.43
CA ASN A 210 0.71 -15.70 20.70
C ASN A 210 2.02 -15.80 21.51
N GLU A 211 2.17 -14.94 22.53
CA GLU A 211 3.36 -14.91 23.39
C GLU A 211 3.56 -16.20 24.19
N ASP A 212 2.49 -16.92 24.50
CA ASP A 212 2.52 -18.22 25.19
C ASP A 212 2.88 -19.40 24.26
N GLY A 213 3.15 -19.11 22.98
CA GLY A 213 3.48 -20.12 21.96
C GLY A 213 2.28 -20.80 21.33
N THR A 214 1.05 -20.42 21.67
CA THR A 214 -0.15 -20.93 20.99
C THR A 214 -0.35 -20.28 19.61
N TYR A 215 -1.02 -21.01 18.72
CA TYR A 215 -1.35 -20.54 17.37
C TYR A 215 -2.83 -20.21 17.24
N GLU A 216 -3.14 -19.10 16.60
CA GLU A 216 -4.46 -18.72 16.12
C GLU A 216 -4.46 -18.73 14.59
N LEU A 217 -5.30 -19.58 14.00
CA LEU A 217 -5.58 -19.60 12.57
C LEU A 217 -6.88 -18.83 12.33
N ARG A 218 -6.83 -17.74 11.56
CA ARG A 218 -7.97 -16.86 11.29
C ARG A 218 -8.29 -16.76 9.81
#